data_AF-A0A6G0T3T2-F1
#
_entry.id   AF-A0A6G0T3T2-F1
#
_cell.length_a   1.000
_cell.length_b   1.000
_cell.length_c   1.000
_cell.angle_alpha   90.00
_cell.angle_beta   90.00
_cell.angle_gamma   90.00
#
_symmetry.space_group_name_H-M   'P 1'
#
loop_
_entity.id
_entity.type
_entity.pdbx_description
1 polymer ?
#
loop_
_entity_poly.entity_id
_entity_poly.type
_entity_poly.pdbx_seq_one_letter_code
_entity_poly.pdbx_strand_id
1 'polypeptide(L)'
;MCTFSSISLIFLFAIFKFDGLHSADTTIWGPGLDPLIVLPARYFYVQYDQEKFNIADFNVLISGKTKNGNNCRVWTNILDRKDASFIVRYKLYEICYEFRILVENKKTLKKYWNYFDQGPIYPDECDCSKVSIDTWLSNTKCRTNIEQINNDLNQFKNVNFKTVFGKMAKFYSQHPHSTSVCHYVVKNNLIFRKCYGEYTGFKMFMDNLLLSLNRKVFLPDLEFFVNLGDWPLSSPKELFPLFSWCGSNYSVDIVMPTYDITESALENMGRVTLDMLSVQGNIEKPWSQKIEKGFWMGRDSSKHRLNLVELSKKNSDILNASITNFFFYKELKEKYGPGKKPISFFKFFDYKYLLNIDGTVAAYRFPYLLVGDSLIFKQESEYYEHFYSELIPWVHYVPVKRHLDDLLDLIDIMMSDDKTARKISLNGQKYAREHLAPHNILGYYLLLFQNYSKFLTSVEVRPNMDAVISTPNSPNQIPCQCEPEPEPSMKNIKTEL
;
A
#
# COMPACT_ATOMS: atom_id res chain seq x y z
N MET A 1 31.10 -42.73 15.53
CA MET A 1 30.40 -42.14 16.68
C MET A 1 30.87 -40.70 16.83
N CYS A 2 30.09 -39.73 16.34
CA CYS A 2 30.12 -38.34 16.78
C CYS A 2 28.76 -37.75 16.39
N THR A 3 27.98 -37.44 17.41
CA THR A 3 26.58 -37.03 17.37
C THR A 3 26.44 -35.56 17.04
N PHE A 4 25.70 -35.24 15.97
CA PHE A 4 25.20 -33.89 15.73
C PHE A 4 24.04 -33.59 16.69
N SER A 5 24.20 -32.54 17.50
CA SER A 5 23.17 -32.03 18.40
C SER A 5 22.20 -31.16 17.61
N SER A 6 20.99 -31.66 17.40
CA SER A 6 19.85 -30.91 16.87
C SER A 6 19.36 -29.92 17.91
N ILE A 7 19.53 -28.62 17.65
CA ILE A 7 18.86 -27.56 18.43
C ILE A 7 17.48 -27.35 17.79
N SER A 8 16.46 -27.92 18.42
CA SER A 8 15.05 -27.61 18.12
C SER A 8 14.74 -26.19 18.58
N LEU A 9 14.62 -25.26 17.64
CA LEU A 9 14.06 -23.94 17.90
C LEU A 9 12.53 -24.08 18.01
N ILE A 10 12.04 -24.16 19.24
CA ILE A 10 10.61 -24.08 19.54
C ILE A 10 10.22 -22.60 19.43
N PHE A 11 9.61 -22.22 18.30
CA PHE A 11 8.97 -20.93 18.15
C PHE A 11 7.71 -20.90 19.01
N LEU A 12 7.74 -20.13 20.11
CA LEU A 12 6.53 -19.74 20.84
C LEU A 12 5.64 -18.93 19.89
N PHE A 13 4.46 -19.47 19.59
CA PHE A 13 3.39 -18.72 18.96
C PHE A 13 2.92 -17.63 19.92
N ALA A 14 3.29 -16.37 19.63
CA ALA A 14 2.60 -15.23 20.19
C ALA A 14 1.20 -15.17 19.54
N ILE A 15 0.19 -15.67 20.25
CA ILE A 15 -1.21 -15.42 19.92
C ILE A 15 -1.48 -13.95 20.28
N PHE A 16 -1.34 -13.06 19.31
CA PHE A 16 -1.83 -11.70 19.44
C PHE A 16 -3.36 -11.72 19.40
N LYS A 17 -3.98 -11.26 20.49
CA LYS A 17 -5.42 -11.00 20.54
C LYS A 17 -5.74 -9.92 19.50
N PHE A 18 -6.63 -10.25 18.56
CA PHE A 18 -7.29 -9.24 17.74
C PHE A 18 -8.21 -8.42 18.64
N ASP A 19 -8.07 -7.09 18.61
CA ASP A 19 -9.08 -6.17 19.13
C ASP A 19 -10.28 -6.14 18.15
N GLY A 20 -11.02 -7.25 18.09
CA GLY A 20 -12.30 -7.33 17.42
C GLY A 20 -13.41 -7.30 18.45
N LEU A 21 -14.56 -6.69 18.12
CA LEU A 21 -15.77 -6.95 18.89
C LEU A 21 -16.28 -8.33 18.50
N HIS A 22 -16.23 -9.26 19.46
CA HIS A 22 -16.68 -10.62 19.27
C HIS A 22 -18.15 -10.73 19.66
N SER A 23 -18.99 -11.12 18.69
CA SER A 23 -20.21 -11.87 19.00
C SER A 23 -19.87 -13.37 18.88
N ALA A 24 -20.63 -14.26 19.51
CA ALA A 24 -20.29 -15.68 19.61
C ALA A 24 -19.99 -16.41 18.28
N ASP A 25 -20.36 -15.86 17.12
CA ASP A 25 -20.13 -16.47 15.79
C ASP A 25 -19.58 -15.48 14.72
N THR A 26 -19.22 -14.24 15.08
CA THR A 26 -18.82 -13.20 14.11
C THR A 26 -17.85 -12.20 14.72
N THR A 27 -16.76 -11.92 14.00
CA THR A 27 -15.72 -10.94 14.36
C THR A 27 -15.73 -9.79 13.36
N ILE A 28 -15.80 -8.55 13.87
CA ILE A 28 -15.78 -7.33 13.05
C ILE A 28 -14.65 -6.41 13.52
N TRP A 29 -13.82 -5.94 12.59
CA TRP A 29 -12.66 -5.09 12.90
C TRP A 29 -12.26 -4.20 11.72
N GLY A 30 -11.47 -3.16 11.97
CA GLY A 30 -10.88 -2.31 10.94
C GLY A 30 -11.12 -0.81 11.19
N PRO A 31 -10.32 0.06 10.56
CA PRO A 31 -10.34 1.50 10.86
C PRO A 31 -11.65 2.18 10.47
N GLY A 32 -12.34 1.68 9.44
CA GLY A 32 -13.62 2.23 8.98
C GLY A 32 -14.81 1.95 9.90
N LEU A 33 -14.62 1.20 10.99
CA LEU A 33 -15.65 1.11 12.03
C LEU A 33 -15.78 2.43 12.80
N ASP A 34 -14.71 3.22 12.93
CA ASP A 34 -14.75 4.57 13.47
C ASP A 34 -14.81 5.58 12.30
N PRO A 35 -15.98 6.16 12.00
CA PRO A 35 -16.15 7.07 10.88
C PRO A 35 -15.44 8.42 11.09
N LEU A 36 -15.02 8.76 12.32
CA LEU A 36 -14.21 9.94 12.59
C LEU A 36 -12.80 9.82 11.99
N ILE A 37 -12.33 8.59 11.74
CA ILE A 37 -11.10 8.35 11.01
C ILE A 37 -11.32 8.69 9.53
N VAL A 38 -10.69 9.75 9.05
CA VAL A 38 -10.77 10.18 7.65
C VAL A 38 -9.78 9.38 6.80
N LEU A 39 -10.31 8.57 5.89
CA LEU A 39 -9.59 7.82 4.86
C LEU A 39 -10.25 8.06 3.50
N PRO A 40 -9.51 7.93 2.38
CA PRO A 40 -10.07 8.07 1.03
C PRO A 40 -11.29 7.19 0.81
N ALA A 41 -11.20 5.91 1.16
CA ALA A 41 -12.37 5.09 1.49
C ALA A 41 -12.15 4.47 2.86
N ARG A 42 -13.21 4.48 3.67
CA ARG A 42 -13.23 3.80 4.95
C ARG A 42 -13.57 2.35 4.73
N TYR A 43 -12.98 1.45 5.52
CA TYR A 43 -13.25 0.03 5.37
C TYR A 43 -13.08 -0.74 6.67
N PHE A 44 -13.80 -1.84 6.75
CA PHE A 44 -13.73 -2.79 7.84
C PHE A 44 -13.95 -4.21 7.30
N TYR A 45 -13.65 -5.18 8.14
CA TYR A 45 -13.71 -6.60 7.85
C TYR A 45 -14.80 -7.23 8.70
N VAL A 46 -15.47 -8.23 8.13
CA VAL A 46 -16.41 -9.10 8.83
C VAL A 46 -15.98 -10.53 8.57
N GLN A 47 -15.71 -11.31 9.62
CA GLN A 47 -15.40 -12.73 9.56
C GLN A 47 -16.49 -13.50 10.30
N TYR A 48 -17.03 -14.52 9.66
CA TYR A 48 -17.89 -15.52 10.30
C TYR A 48 -17.07 -16.75 10.69
N ASP A 49 -17.45 -17.41 11.79
CA ASP A 49 -16.74 -18.59 12.32
C ASP A 49 -17.00 -19.88 11.52
N GLN A 50 -17.84 -19.80 10.48
CA GLN A 50 -18.12 -20.91 9.58
C GLN A 50 -17.05 -21.02 8.49
N GLU A 51 -16.72 -22.24 8.04
CA GLU A 51 -15.74 -22.45 6.95
C GLU A 51 -16.16 -21.79 5.62
N LYS A 52 -17.47 -21.61 5.40
CA LYS A 52 -18.04 -20.96 4.22
C LYS A 52 -19.27 -20.15 4.61
N PHE A 53 -19.38 -18.94 4.07
CA PHE A 53 -20.53 -18.07 4.23
C PHE A 53 -20.96 -17.52 2.87
N ASN A 54 -22.26 -17.54 2.57
CA ASN A 54 -22.77 -17.04 1.30
C ASN A 54 -22.94 -15.52 1.38
N ILE A 55 -22.42 -14.79 0.38
CA ILE A 55 -22.62 -13.33 0.28
C ILE A 55 -24.10 -12.94 0.29
N ALA A 56 -25.01 -13.80 -0.20
CA ALA A 56 -26.46 -13.53 -0.18
C ALA A 56 -27.02 -13.42 1.25
N ASP A 57 -26.40 -14.11 2.20
CA ASP A 57 -26.75 -14.11 3.62
C ASP A 57 -26.11 -12.93 4.38
N PHE A 58 -25.22 -12.19 3.73
CA PHE A 58 -24.55 -11.02 4.28
C PHE A 58 -25.30 -9.74 3.89
N ASN A 59 -25.58 -8.88 4.87
CA ASN A 59 -26.16 -7.56 4.63
C ASN A 59 -25.40 -6.50 5.39
N VAL A 60 -25.18 -5.34 4.75
CA VAL A 60 -24.60 -4.18 5.39
C VAL A 60 -25.38 -2.94 5.00
N LEU A 61 -25.80 -2.16 5.99
CA LEU A 61 -26.41 -0.86 5.79
C LEU A 61 -25.55 0.19 6.48
N ILE A 62 -25.07 1.14 5.69
CA ILE A 62 -24.35 2.32 6.18
C ILE A 62 -25.21 3.52 5.81
N SER A 63 -25.55 4.33 6.81
CA SER A 63 -26.43 5.47 6.60
C SER A 63 -26.13 6.57 7.61
N GLY A 64 -26.45 7.80 7.24
CA GLY A 64 -26.45 8.95 8.13
C GLY A 64 -27.42 10.00 7.59
N LYS A 65 -27.48 11.13 8.29
CA LYS A 65 -28.31 12.28 7.97
C LYS A 65 -27.46 13.47 7.56
N THR A 66 -27.93 14.24 6.60
CA THR A 66 -27.35 15.55 6.30
C THR A 66 -27.87 16.56 7.32
N LYS A 67 -27.27 17.76 7.37
CA LYS A 67 -27.74 18.85 8.23
C LYS A 67 -29.22 19.22 8.02
N ASN A 68 -29.76 18.96 6.83
CA ASN A 68 -31.16 19.23 6.48
C ASN A 68 -32.08 18.02 6.73
N GLY A 69 -31.60 16.94 7.36
CA GLY A 69 -32.38 15.73 7.69
C GLY A 69 -32.54 14.71 6.56
N ASN A 70 -32.00 14.98 5.37
CA ASN A 70 -32.00 14.03 4.25
C ASN A 70 -31.03 12.86 4.52
N ASN A 71 -31.21 11.74 3.82
CA ASN A 71 -30.24 10.64 3.91
C ASN A 71 -28.94 11.02 3.20
N CYS A 72 -27.81 10.74 3.86
CA CYS A 72 -26.49 10.92 3.27
C CYS A 72 -26.26 10.03 2.03
N ARG A 73 -25.56 10.57 1.05
CA ARG A 73 -24.99 9.80 -0.05
C ARG A 73 -23.74 9.05 0.41
N VAL A 74 -23.94 7.78 0.72
CA VAL A 74 -22.87 6.82 1.03
C VAL A 74 -22.76 5.82 -0.13
N TRP A 75 -21.57 5.71 -0.72
CA TRP A 75 -21.29 4.62 -1.66
C TRP A 75 -20.62 3.47 -0.94
N THR A 76 -21.29 2.32 -0.87
CA THR A 76 -20.79 1.10 -0.25
C THR A 76 -20.37 0.08 -1.31
N ASN A 77 -19.26 -0.62 -1.06
CA ASN A 77 -18.80 -1.75 -1.85
C ASN A 77 -18.43 -2.91 -0.93
N ILE A 78 -18.93 -4.11 -1.25
CA ILE A 78 -18.64 -5.33 -0.51
C ILE A 78 -17.75 -6.21 -1.38
N LEU A 79 -16.67 -6.71 -0.79
CA LEU A 79 -15.72 -7.62 -1.39
C LEU A 79 -15.77 -8.95 -0.63
N ASP A 80 -16.04 -10.05 -1.33
CA ASP A 80 -16.08 -11.39 -0.76
C ASP A 80 -14.73 -12.08 -0.95
N ARG A 81 -14.06 -12.40 0.16
CA ARG A 81 -12.72 -13.02 0.17
C ARG A 81 -12.75 -14.54 -0.03
N LYS A 82 -13.94 -15.13 -0.15
CA LYS A 82 -14.15 -16.58 -0.38
C LYS A 82 -13.62 -17.48 0.75
N ASP A 83 -13.42 -16.91 1.94
CA ASP A 83 -12.93 -17.58 3.16
C ASP A 83 -13.85 -17.28 4.37
N ALA A 84 -15.15 -17.11 4.08
CA ALA A 84 -16.17 -16.67 5.03
C ALA A 84 -15.92 -15.28 5.65
N SER A 85 -15.09 -14.47 5.00
CA SER A 85 -14.87 -13.08 5.35
C SER A 85 -15.18 -12.12 4.22
N PHE A 86 -15.55 -10.90 4.62
CA PHE A 86 -15.93 -9.81 3.73
C PHE A 86 -15.13 -8.56 4.08
N ILE A 87 -14.78 -7.78 3.06
CA ILE A 87 -14.30 -6.41 3.22
C ILE A 87 -15.43 -5.49 2.82
N VAL A 88 -15.86 -4.64 3.74
CA VAL A 88 -16.84 -3.59 3.47
C VAL A 88 -16.06 -2.29 3.31
N ARG A 89 -16.25 -1.61 2.19
CA ARG A 89 -15.66 -0.30 1.92
C ARG A 89 -16.77 0.71 1.71
N TYR A 90 -16.57 1.95 2.15
CA TYR A 90 -17.51 3.02 1.90
C TYR A 90 -16.85 4.39 1.73
N LYS A 91 -17.48 5.21 0.89
CA LYS A 91 -17.14 6.62 0.63
C LYS A 91 -18.33 7.52 0.94
N LEU A 92 -18.02 8.70 1.47
CA LEU A 92 -18.99 9.76 1.72
C LEU A 92 -18.80 10.85 0.67
N TYR A 93 -19.90 11.45 0.21
CA TYR A 93 -19.89 12.55 -0.75
C TYR A 93 -20.45 13.85 -0.16
N GLU A 94 -20.74 13.84 1.13
CA GLU A 94 -21.28 14.97 1.88
C GLU A 94 -21.04 14.74 3.37
N ILE A 95 -21.20 15.81 4.16
CA ILE A 95 -21.06 15.78 5.62
C ILE A 95 -22.26 15.04 6.22
N CYS A 96 -21.99 14.09 7.11
CA CYS A 96 -23.00 13.22 7.71
C CYS A 96 -23.06 13.33 9.24
N TYR A 97 -24.27 13.20 9.77
CA TYR A 97 -24.61 13.15 11.20
C TYR A 97 -25.42 11.88 11.47
N GLU A 98 -25.66 11.55 12.75
CA GLU A 98 -26.47 10.38 13.16
C GLU A 98 -26.07 9.10 12.41
N PHE A 99 -24.76 8.90 12.27
CA PHE A 99 -24.24 7.89 11.36
C PHE A 99 -24.31 6.53 12.02
N ARG A 100 -24.66 5.52 11.24
CA ARG A 100 -24.82 4.16 11.73
C ARG A 100 -24.32 3.16 10.72
N ILE A 101 -23.68 2.13 11.25
CA ILE A 101 -23.25 0.94 10.52
C ILE A 101 -24.04 -0.24 11.10
N LEU A 102 -24.81 -0.90 10.26
CA LEU A 102 -25.47 -2.17 10.54
C LEU A 102 -24.81 -3.26 9.73
N VAL A 103 -24.39 -4.33 10.40
CA VAL A 103 -23.98 -5.60 9.79
C VAL A 103 -24.97 -6.67 10.21
N GLU A 104 -25.54 -7.40 9.26
CA GLU A 104 -26.57 -8.40 9.52
C GLU A 104 -26.23 -9.72 8.83
N ASN A 105 -26.38 -10.80 9.59
CA ASN A 105 -26.43 -12.16 9.08
C ASN A 105 -27.90 -12.52 8.85
N LYS A 106 -28.35 -12.53 7.60
CA LYS A 106 -29.76 -12.79 7.23
C LYS A 106 -30.22 -14.21 7.61
N LYS A 107 -29.29 -15.16 7.67
CA LYS A 107 -29.60 -16.56 7.99
C LYS A 107 -29.87 -16.75 9.48
N THR A 108 -29.09 -16.12 10.35
CA THR A 108 -29.27 -16.22 11.81
C THR A 108 -30.09 -15.05 12.38
N LEU A 109 -30.41 -14.05 11.57
CA LEU A 109 -31.04 -12.78 11.95
C LEU A 109 -30.24 -11.99 13.01
N LYS A 110 -28.96 -12.31 13.19
CA LYS A 110 -28.07 -11.58 14.12
C LYS A 110 -27.67 -10.25 13.48
N LYS A 111 -27.71 -9.19 14.28
CA LYS A 111 -27.42 -7.81 13.86
C LYS A 111 -26.37 -7.21 14.76
N TYR A 112 -25.39 -6.58 14.16
CA TYR A 112 -24.41 -5.74 14.83
C TYR A 112 -24.67 -4.29 14.45
N TRP A 113 -24.85 -3.45 15.46
CA TRP A 113 -25.04 -2.02 15.29
C TRP A 113 -23.87 -1.24 15.85
N ASN A 114 -23.45 -0.22 15.11
CA ASN A 114 -22.50 0.78 15.56
C ASN A 114 -23.08 2.16 15.27
N TYR A 115 -23.44 2.89 16.32
CA TYR A 115 -24.08 4.20 16.27
C TYR A 115 -23.06 5.29 16.62
N PHE A 116 -23.05 6.34 15.81
CA PHE A 116 -22.21 7.52 15.98
C PHE A 116 -23.08 8.75 16.16
N ASP A 117 -23.29 9.07 17.43
CA ASP A 117 -23.99 10.29 17.85
C ASP A 117 -23.05 11.51 17.88
N GLN A 118 -21.74 11.29 17.76
CA GLN A 118 -20.71 12.33 17.85
C GLN A 118 -20.34 12.89 16.47
N GLY A 119 -20.53 14.22 16.34
CA GLY A 119 -19.88 15.09 15.37
C GLY A 119 -20.27 14.92 13.89
N PRO A 120 -20.08 15.95 13.06
CA PRO A 120 -20.09 15.79 11.62
C PRO A 120 -19.00 14.82 11.17
N ILE A 121 -19.37 13.84 10.36
CA ILE A 121 -18.45 12.91 9.71
C ILE A 121 -18.13 13.47 8.33
N TYR A 122 -16.85 13.80 8.15
CA TYR A 122 -16.36 14.47 6.96
C TYR A 122 -15.97 13.47 5.84
N PRO A 123 -16.29 13.78 4.58
CA PRO A 123 -15.64 13.20 3.40
C PRO A 123 -14.11 13.44 3.39
N ASP A 124 -13.37 12.62 2.64
CA ASP A 124 -11.91 12.75 2.52
C ASP A 124 -11.47 14.08 1.90
N GLU A 125 -12.30 14.62 1.01
CA GLU A 125 -12.08 15.86 0.27
C GLU A 125 -12.19 17.11 1.16
N CYS A 126 -12.78 16.97 2.36
CA CYS A 126 -12.96 18.10 3.28
C CYS A 126 -11.72 18.39 4.12
N ASP A 127 -11.41 19.68 4.24
CA ASP A 127 -10.30 20.20 5.02
C ASP A 127 -10.78 20.77 6.37
N CYS A 128 -11.42 19.92 7.20
CA CYS A 128 -12.16 20.39 8.39
C CYS A 128 -11.62 19.88 9.75
N SER A 129 -11.28 18.59 9.86
CA SER A 129 -10.85 17.99 11.13
C SER A 129 -9.42 17.51 10.99
N LYS A 130 -8.48 18.37 11.38
CA LYS A 130 -7.05 18.05 11.43
C LYS A 130 -6.68 17.68 12.85
N VAL A 131 -6.14 16.48 13.02
CA VAL A 131 -5.57 16.03 14.28
C VAL A 131 -4.04 16.06 14.24
N SER A 132 -3.37 15.85 15.37
CA SER A 132 -1.93 15.60 15.35
C SER A 132 -1.62 14.26 14.67
N ILE A 133 -0.39 14.12 14.17
CA ILE A 133 0.09 12.86 13.58
C ILE A 133 -0.05 11.71 14.58
N ASP A 134 0.35 11.90 15.84
CA ASP A 134 0.28 10.87 16.88
C ASP A 134 -1.16 10.40 17.12
N THR A 135 -2.12 11.33 17.18
CA THR A 135 -3.55 11.01 17.31
C THR A 135 -4.05 10.23 16.10
N TRP A 136 -3.69 10.65 14.88
CA TRP A 136 -4.10 9.95 13.67
C TRP A 136 -3.54 8.52 13.62
N LEU A 137 -2.24 8.34 13.93
CA LEU A 137 -1.58 7.03 13.96
C LEU A 137 -2.20 6.13 15.04
N SER A 138 -2.51 6.68 16.21
CA SER A 138 -3.18 5.96 17.30
C SER A 138 -4.59 5.52 16.90
N ASN A 139 -5.41 6.42 16.34
CA ASN A 139 -6.78 6.12 15.94
C ASN A 139 -6.82 5.04 14.84
N THR A 140 -5.90 5.11 13.88
CA THR A 140 -5.79 4.13 12.79
C THR A 140 -5.07 2.84 13.18
N LYS A 141 -4.56 2.75 14.43
CA LYS A 141 -3.71 1.65 14.92
C LYS A 141 -2.49 1.37 14.03
N CYS A 142 -1.95 2.41 13.39
CA CYS A 142 -0.73 2.29 12.60
C CYS A 142 0.49 2.05 13.51
N ARG A 143 1.49 1.36 12.97
CA ARG A 143 2.76 1.13 13.66
C ARG A 143 3.51 2.46 13.83
N THR A 144 4.12 2.64 15.00
CA THR A 144 4.91 3.84 15.32
C THR A 144 6.42 3.58 15.30
N ASN A 145 6.85 2.34 15.07
CA ASN A 145 8.24 1.96 14.90
C ASN A 145 8.38 1.10 13.64
N ILE A 146 9.14 1.58 12.66
CA ILE A 146 9.38 0.90 11.38
C ILE A 146 10.89 0.91 11.12
N GLU A 147 11.47 -0.28 11.01
CA GLU A 147 12.92 -0.47 10.89
C GLU A 147 13.49 0.23 9.66
N GLN A 148 12.80 0.15 8.51
CA GLN A 148 13.23 0.81 7.28
C GLN A 148 13.39 2.32 7.46
N ILE A 149 12.40 2.99 8.06
CA ILE A 149 12.46 4.43 8.32
C ILE A 149 13.66 4.76 9.23
N ASN A 150 13.85 3.99 10.29
CA ASN A 150 14.95 4.23 11.22
C ASN A 150 16.31 4.06 10.53
N ASN A 151 16.49 2.98 9.77
CA ASN A 151 17.73 2.69 9.04
C ASN A 151 18.05 3.78 8.03
N ASP A 152 17.06 4.22 7.25
CA ASP A 152 17.23 5.25 6.23
C ASP A 152 17.50 6.64 6.83
N LEU A 153 16.97 6.94 8.02
CA LEU A 153 17.17 8.23 8.68
C LEU A 153 18.44 8.30 9.54
N ASN A 154 18.90 7.18 10.13
CA ASN A 154 20.03 7.14 11.07
C ASN A 154 21.38 7.60 10.47
N GLN A 155 21.51 7.59 9.15
CA GLN A 155 22.67 8.13 8.45
C GLN A 155 22.71 9.66 8.43
N PHE A 156 21.60 10.34 8.74
CA PHE A 156 21.51 11.79 8.84
C PHE A 156 21.54 12.22 10.32
N LYS A 157 22.23 13.32 10.62
CA LYS A 157 22.29 13.91 11.99
C LYS A 157 21.57 15.24 12.07
N ASN A 158 22.02 16.20 11.25
CA ASN A 158 21.42 17.53 11.11
C ASN A 158 21.41 17.86 9.62
N VAL A 159 20.22 17.93 9.04
CA VAL A 159 20.01 18.32 7.65
C VAL A 159 19.77 19.83 7.62
N ASN A 160 20.77 20.57 7.15
CA ASN A 160 20.70 22.02 7.00
C ASN A 160 20.58 22.41 5.52
N PHE A 161 19.37 22.75 5.08
CA PHE A 161 19.14 23.16 3.69
C PHE A 161 19.86 24.45 3.30
N LYS A 162 20.30 25.30 4.23
CA LYS A 162 21.15 26.45 3.89
C LYS A 162 22.49 26.02 3.28
N THR A 163 22.99 24.83 3.62
CA THR A 163 24.27 24.32 3.12
C THR A 163 24.10 23.29 2.01
N VAL A 164 23.10 22.40 2.10
CA VAL A 164 22.92 21.31 1.14
C VAL A 164 22.11 21.70 -0.10
N PHE A 165 21.16 22.64 0.02
CA PHE A 165 20.26 23.03 -1.09
C PHE A 165 21.04 23.44 -2.35
N GLY A 166 22.01 24.35 -2.22
CA GLY A 166 22.75 24.86 -3.37
C GLY A 166 23.49 23.75 -4.14
N LYS A 167 24.02 22.75 -3.43
CA LYS A 167 24.67 21.58 -4.02
C LYS A 167 23.67 20.71 -4.77
N MET A 168 22.57 20.32 -4.12
CA MET A 168 21.53 19.47 -4.72
C MET A 168 20.84 20.15 -5.91
N ALA A 169 20.43 21.40 -5.76
CA ALA A 169 19.78 22.16 -6.83
C ALA A 169 20.70 22.30 -8.05
N LYS A 170 22.00 22.56 -7.84
CA LYS A 170 22.98 22.62 -8.93
C LYS A 170 23.14 21.26 -9.59
N PHE A 171 23.37 20.21 -8.80
CA PHE A 171 23.57 18.84 -9.28
C PHE A 171 22.40 18.37 -10.17
N TYR A 172 21.16 18.52 -9.68
CA TYR A 172 19.98 18.08 -10.40
C TYR A 172 19.62 18.96 -11.61
N SER A 173 20.07 20.22 -11.64
CA SER A 173 19.87 21.10 -12.80
C SER A 173 20.82 20.82 -13.97
N GLN A 174 21.94 20.12 -13.76
CA GLN A 174 22.98 19.96 -14.78
C GLN A 174 22.58 19.05 -15.95
N HIS A 175 21.68 18.09 -15.71
CA HIS A 175 21.30 17.09 -16.71
C HIS A 175 19.78 17.01 -16.85
N PRO A 176 19.11 18.03 -17.43
CA PRO A 176 17.66 18.16 -17.40
C PRO A 176 16.91 16.99 -18.07
N HIS A 177 17.53 16.30 -19.04
CA HIS A 177 16.92 15.15 -19.72
C HIS A 177 16.99 13.84 -18.92
N SER A 178 17.87 13.73 -17.91
CA SER A 178 18.05 12.53 -17.09
C SER A 178 17.68 12.71 -15.62
N THR A 179 17.46 13.95 -15.18
CA THR A 179 16.95 14.26 -13.85
C THR A 179 15.43 14.30 -13.85
N SER A 180 14.81 13.70 -12.84
CA SER A 180 13.41 13.98 -12.50
C SER A 180 13.26 14.05 -10.98
N VAL A 181 13.47 15.24 -10.42
CA VAL A 181 13.51 15.45 -8.96
C VAL A 181 12.73 16.70 -8.60
N CYS A 182 11.95 16.67 -7.53
CA CYS A 182 11.27 17.85 -7.01
C CYS A 182 11.69 18.17 -5.57
N HIS A 183 11.93 19.44 -5.32
CA HIS A 183 12.12 20.02 -4.01
C HIS A 183 10.77 20.46 -3.45
N TYR A 184 10.39 19.94 -2.29
CA TYR A 184 9.17 20.26 -1.58
C TYR A 184 9.48 21.00 -0.28
N VAL A 185 8.63 21.98 0.04
CA VAL A 185 8.59 22.65 1.34
C VAL A 185 7.17 22.59 1.86
N VAL A 186 6.99 22.06 3.07
CA VAL A 186 5.76 22.23 3.86
C VAL A 186 6.07 23.26 4.94
N LYS A 187 5.35 24.39 4.96
CA LYS A 187 5.57 25.46 5.94
C LYS A 187 4.23 25.99 6.41
N ASN A 188 3.98 25.98 7.72
CA ASN A 188 2.69 26.37 8.28
C ASN A 188 1.51 25.64 7.61
N ASN A 189 1.69 24.35 7.33
CA ASN A 189 0.72 23.50 6.64
C ASN A 189 0.36 23.94 5.19
N LEU A 190 1.17 24.80 4.57
CA LEU A 190 1.12 25.13 3.15
C LEU A 190 2.21 24.38 2.40
N ILE A 191 1.89 23.90 1.20
CA ILE A 191 2.79 23.06 0.41
C ILE A 191 3.32 23.87 -0.78
N PHE A 192 4.63 23.87 -0.95
CA PHE A 192 5.34 24.50 -2.06
C PHE A 192 6.23 23.48 -2.74
N ARG A 193 6.42 23.63 -4.04
CA ARG A 193 7.27 22.72 -4.82
C ARG A 193 8.04 23.44 -5.92
N LYS A 194 9.26 23.01 -6.18
CA LYS A 194 10.00 23.32 -7.41
C LYS A 194 10.64 22.05 -7.97
N CYS A 195 10.46 21.79 -9.25
CA CYS A 195 11.03 20.60 -9.89
C CYS A 195 12.26 20.93 -10.75
N TYR A 196 13.12 19.94 -10.90
CA TYR A 196 14.37 19.95 -11.65
C TYR A 196 14.34 18.82 -12.66
N GLY A 197 14.61 19.16 -13.93
CA GLY A 197 14.50 18.25 -15.06
C GLY A 197 13.28 18.53 -15.96
N GLU A 198 13.31 17.97 -17.16
CA GLU A 198 12.28 18.15 -18.20
C GLU A 198 11.04 17.27 -17.94
N TYR A 199 11.25 16.03 -17.48
CA TYR A 199 10.19 15.03 -17.34
C TYR A 199 9.74 14.85 -15.90
N THR A 200 9.00 15.82 -15.36
CA THR A 200 8.58 15.86 -13.94
C THR A 200 7.08 15.56 -13.74
N GLY A 201 6.46 14.81 -14.66
CA GLY A 201 5.02 14.51 -14.61
C GLY A 201 4.60 13.76 -13.34
N PHE A 202 5.45 12.86 -12.85
CA PHE A 202 5.18 12.01 -11.68
C PHE A 202 5.09 12.80 -10.36
N LYS A 203 5.40 14.10 -10.36
CA LYS A 203 5.14 14.99 -9.20
C LYS A 203 3.69 14.92 -8.72
N MET A 204 2.75 14.63 -9.62
CA MET A 204 1.33 14.51 -9.29
C MET A 204 1.06 13.48 -8.18
N PHE A 205 1.84 12.40 -8.10
CA PHE A 205 1.66 11.40 -7.05
C PHE A 205 2.02 11.95 -5.67
N MET A 206 3.13 12.68 -5.57
CA MET A 206 3.57 13.30 -4.32
C MET A 206 2.68 14.49 -3.96
N ASP A 207 2.25 15.29 -4.93
CA ASP A 207 1.28 16.38 -4.72
C ASP A 207 -0.03 15.85 -4.13
N ASN A 208 -0.61 14.82 -4.75
CA ASN A 208 -1.87 14.23 -4.31
C ASN A 208 -1.77 13.62 -2.91
N LEU A 209 -0.65 12.97 -2.60
CA LEU A 209 -0.37 12.45 -1.26
C LEU A 209 -0.29 13.60 -0.24
N LEU A 210 0.54 14.60 -0.47
CA LEU A 210 0.73 15.69 0.49
C LEU A 210 -0.58 16.46 0.72
N LEU A 211 -1.36 16.71 -0.33
CA LEU A 211 -2.68 17.32 -0.21
C LEU A 211 -3.65 16.44 0.58
N SER A 212 -3.63 15.12 0.37
CA SER A 212 -4.44 14.16 1.12
C SER A 212 -4.08 14.14 2.61
N LEU A 213 -2.79 14.10 2.94
CA LEU A 213 -2.32 14.09 4.33
C LEU A 213 -2.60 15.43 5.03
N ASN A 214 -2.36 16.55 4.36
CA ASN A 214 -2.61 17.91 4.88
C ASN A 214 -4.08 18.11 5.28
N ARG A 215 -5.05 17.46 4.61
CA ARG A 215 -6.47 17.50 5.01
C ARG A 215 -6.78 16.73 6.30
N LYS A 216 -5.94 15.76 6.68
CA LYS A 216 -6.16 14.84 7.80
C LYS A 216 -5.40 15.25 9.05
N VAL A 217 -4.23 15.86 8.88
CA VAL A 217 -3.33 16.21 9.97
C VAL A 217 -2.66 17.55 9.76
N PHE A 218 -2.17 18.13 10.85
CA PHE A 218 -1.16 19.20 10.77
C PHE A 218 0.21 18.58 10.45
N LEU A 219 0.66 18.74 9.21
CA LEU A 219 2.00 18.31 8.83
C LEU A 219 3.05 19.22 9.52
N PRO A 220 4.18 18.65 9.98
CA PRO A 220 5.28 19.47 10.49
C PRO A 220 5.87 20.32 9.35
N ASP A 221 6.64 21.34 9.74
CA ASP A 221 7.47 22.04 8.78
C ASP A 221 8.51 21.07 8.20
N LEU A 222 8.60 21.00 6.87
CA LEU A 222 9.43 20.05 6.12
C LEU A 222 10.13 20.75 4.96
N GLU A 223 11.38 20.39 4.68
CA GLU A 223 12.12 20.73 3.46
C GLU A 223 12.83 19.45 2.98
N PHE A 224 12.57 19.00 1.76
CA PHE A 224 13.12 17.73 1.24
C PHE A 224 13.08 17.65 -0.28
N PHE A 225 13.93 16.79 -0.85
CA PHE A 225 13.90 16.44 -2.27
C PHE A 225 13.29 15.06 -2.46
N VAL A 226 12.56 14.91 -3.57
CA VAL A 226 11.89 13.67 -3.98
C VAL A 226 12.35 13.31 -5.37
N ASN A 227 12.95 12.13 -5.50
CA ASN A 227 13.19 11.49 -6.79
C ASN A 227 11.87 10.97 -7.35
N LEU A 228 11.57 11.37 -8.58
CA LEU A 228 10.37 10.94 -9.31
C LEU A 228 10.64 9.79 -10.28
N GLY A 229 11.91 9.46 -10.52
CA GLY A 229 12.33 8.37 -11.40
C GLY A 229 12.35 7.01 -10.70
N ASP A 230 12.61 5.97 -11.49
CA ASP A 230 12.68 4.58 -11.00
C ASP A 230 13.96 4.31 -10.19
N TRP A 231 15.11 4.78 -10.68
CA TRP A 231 16.42 4.46 -10.10
C TRP A 231 16.69 5.28 -8.83
N PRO A 232 17.17 4.66 -7.73
CA PRO A 232 17.72 5.43 -6.61
C PRO A 232 18.93 6.26 -7.07
N LEU A 233 19.10 7.44 -6.49
CA LEU A 233 20.10 8.42 -6.98
C LEU A 233 21.17 8.79 -5.95
N SER A 234 20.89 8.61 -4.66
CA SER A 234 21.81 9.01 -3.59
C SER A 234 22.86 7.94 -3.35
N SER A 235 24.13 8.33 -3.14
CA SER A 235 25.24 7.40 -2.94
C SER A 235 26.00 7.68 -1.65
N PRO A 236 26.69 6.70 -1.04
CA PRO A 236 27.51 6.93 0.15
C PRO A 236 28.58 8.02 0.00
N LYS A 237 29.01 8.32 -1.25
CA LYS A 237 29.98 9.39 -1.55
C LYS A 237 29.34 10.77 -1.53
N GLU A 238 28.09 10.87 -1.99
CA GLU A 238 27.30 12.10 -2.04
C GLU A 238 26.00 11.88 -1.26
N LEU A 239 26.11 11.97 0.06
CA LEU A 239 24.99 11.74 0.97
C LEU A 239 24.00 12.90 0.88
N PHE A 240 23.01 12.76 0.02
CA PHE A 240 21.88 13.68 -0.11
C PHE A 240 20.63 13.14 0.58
N PRO A 241 19.90 13.97 1.37
CA PRO A 241 18.60 13.63 1.94
C PRO A 241 17.55 13.63 0.82
N LEU A 242 17.46 12.50 0.11
CA LEU A 242 16.61 12.31 -1.07
C LEU A 242 15.63 11.17 -0.81
N PHE A 243 14.35 11.47 -1.00
CA PHE A 243 13.28 10.49 -0.88
C PHE A 243 13.09 9.79 -2.23
N SER A 244 13.03 8.47 -2.24
CA SER A 244 12.88 7.67 -3.48
C SER A 244 11.85 6.55 -3.29
N TRP A 245 11.18 6.17 -4.39
CA TRP A 245 10.23 5.07 -4.44
C TRP A 245 10.88 3.70 -4.22
N CYS A 246 12.17 3.60 -4.53
CA CYS A 246 12.96 2.38 -4.49
C CYS A 246 14.36 2.70 -3.96
N GLY A 247 14.90 1.80 -3.13
CA GLY A 247 16.31 1.79 -2.73
C GLY A 247 17.08 0.66 -3.40
N SER A 248 18.38 0.61 -3.15
CA SER A 248 19.28 -0.47 -3.55
C SER A 248 20.40 -0.69 -2.54
N ASN A 249 21.06 -1.85 -2.60
CA ASN A 249 22.22 -2.18 -1.76
C ASN A 249 23.42 -1.21 -1.90
N TYR A 250 23.39 -0.34 -2.92
CA TYR A 250 24.46 0.61 -3.23
C TYR A 250 24.05 2.08 -3.06
N SER A 251 22.80 2.32 -2.67
CA SER A 251 22.24 3.66 -2.52
C SER A 251 21.94 3.97 -1.06
N VAL A 252 21.74 5.26 -0.79
CA VAL A 252 21.44 5.79 0.56
C VAL A 252 20.18 6.66 0.56
N ASP A 253 19.32 6.47 -0.42
CA ASP A 253 18.02 7.13 -0.52
C ASP A 253 17.11 6.78 0.66
N ILE A 254 16.28 7.73 1.07
CA ILE A 254 15.22 7.52 2.06
C ILE A 254 14.03 6.87 1.35
N VAL A 255 13.76 5.60 1.64
CA VAL A 255 12.76 4.84 0.89
C VAL A 255 11.36 5.07 1.44
N MET A 256 10.44 5.42 0.53
CA MET A 256 9.02 5.63 0.81
C MET A 256 8.15 4.68 -0.02
N PRO A 257 6.87 4.48 0.33
CA PRO A 257 5.95 3.67 -0.46
C PRO A 257 5.92 4.11 -1.91
N THR A 258 5.91 3.16 -2.85
CA THR A 258 5.99 3.48 -4.29
C THR A 258 4.81 4.34 -4.73
N TYR A 259 4.99 5.10 -5.81
CA TYR A 259 3.90 5.93 -6.34
C TYR A 259 2.65 5.09 -6.68
N ASP A 260 2.83 3.84 -7.09
CA ASP A 260 1.76 2.93 -7.49
C ASP A 260 0.88 2.50 -6.31
N ILE A 261 1.48 1.98 -5.22
CA ILE A 261 0.70 1.61 -4.03
C ILE A 261 0.14 2.85 -3.32
N THR A 262 0.85 3.98 -3.40
CA THR A 262 0.38 5.26 -2.86
C THR A 262 -0.87 5.75 -3.61
N GLU A 263 -0.85 5.75 -4.94
CA GLU A 263 -2.03 6.10 -5.75
C GLU A 263 -3.19 5.14 -5.47
N SER A 264 -2.94 3.83 -5.38
CA SER A 264 -3.98 2.85 -5.07
C SER A 264 -4.66 3.10 -3.69
N ALA A 265 -3.88 3.55 -2.71
CA ALA A 265 -4.38 3.88 -1.37
C ALA A 265 -5.21 5.18 -1.35
N LEU A 266 -4.85 6.15 -2.20
CA LEU A 266 -5.55 7.43 -2.35
C LEU A 266 -6.82 7.32 -3.19
N GLU A 267 -6.81 6.50 -4.25
CA GLU A 267 -7.98 6.33 -5.12
C GLU A 267 -9.04 5.45 -4.45
N ASN A 268 -8.62 4.31 -3.88
CA ASN A 268 -9.41 3.31 -3.13
C ASN A 268 -10.95 3.46 -3.27
N MET A 269 -11.58 2.73 -4.21
CA MET A 269 -12.91 3.05 -4.75
C MET A 269 -12.91 4.35 -5.60
N GLY A 270 -11.90 4.52 -6.44
CA GLY A 270 -11.75 5.65 -7.35
C GLY A 270 -11.69 5.17 -8.79
N ARG A 271 -10.82 5.79 -9.60
CA ARG A 271 -10.59 5.38 -10.99
C ARG A 271 -9.69 4.16 -11.10
N VAL A 272 -8.78 4.00 -10.13
CA VAL A 272 -7.89 2.83 -10.05
C VAL A 272 -8.65 1.66 -9.43
N THR A 273 -8.76 0.57 -10.19
CA THR A 273 -9.47 -0.65 -9.78
C THR A 273 -8.58 -1.64 -9.03
N LEU A 274 -7.27 -1.62 -9.27
CA LEU A 274 -6.30 -2.46 -8.58
C LEU A 274 -5.87 -1.77 -7.29
N ASP A 275 -6.27 -2.33 -6.16
CA ASP A 275 -5.84 -1.88 -4.84
C ASP A 275 -5.73 -3.08 -3.89
N MET A 276 -5.07 -2.88 -2.75
CA MET A 276 -4.78 -3.92 -1.75
C MET A 276 -6.02 -4.62 -1.21
N LEU A 277 -7.19 -3.96 -1.20
CA LEU A 277 -8.45 -4.56 -0.76
C LEU A 277 -9.13 -5.28 -1.94
N SER A 278 -9.19 -4.64 -3.11
CA SER A 278 -9.81 -5.23 -4.31
C SER A 278 -9.16 -6.53 -4.75
N VAL A 279 -7.83 -6.69 -4.60
CA VAL A 279 -7.16 -7.98 -4.87
C VAL A 279 -7.82 -9.12 -4.10
N GLN A 280 -8.07 -8.92 -2.80
CA GLN A 280 -8.58 -9.96 -1.92
C GLN A 280 -10.02 -10.36 -2.26
N GLY A 281 -10.82 -9.44 -2.80
CA GLY A 281 -12.23 -9.68 -3.17
C GLY A 281 -12.47 -10.19 -4.59
N ASN A 282 -11.44 -10.18 -5.44
CA ASN A 282 -11.55 -10.54 -6.87
C ASN A 282 -10.78 -11.82 -7.21
N ILE A 283 -10.41 -12.61 -6.21
CA ILE A 283 -9.89 -13.97 -6.41
C ILE A 283 -11.07 -14.91 -6.59
N GLU A 284 -11.16 -15.53 -7.77
CA GLU A 284 -12.28 -16.40 -8.11
C GLU A 284 -12.07 -17.84 -7.63
N LYS A 285 -10.84 -18.36 -7.74
CA LYS A 285 -10.54 -19.76 -7.48
C LYS A 285 -9.97 -19.97 -6.08
N PRO A 286 -10.55 -20.84 -5.25
CA PRO A 286 -9.91 -21.26 -4.01
C PRO A 286 -8.63 -22.05 -4.32
N TRP A 287 -7.71 -22.12 -3.34
CA TRP A 287 -6.40 -22.78 -3.48
C TRP A 287 -6.45 -24.14 -4.20
N SER A 288 -7.39 -25.01 -3.84
CA SER A 288 -7.52 -26.37 -4.41
C SER A 288 -7.94 -26.42 -5.88
N GLN A 289 -8.42 -25.31 -6.45
CA GLN A 289 -8.87 -25.20 -7.84
C GLN A 289 -7.91 -24.35 -8.70
N LYS A 290 -6.86 -23.79 -8.10
CA LYS A 290 -5.84 -23.02 -8.82
C LYS A 290 -4.97 -23.95 -9.68
N ILE A 291 -4.46 -23.41 -10.77
CA ILE A 291 -3.59 -24.10 -11.70
C ILE A 291 -2.22 -24.30 -11.04
N GLU A 292 -1.74 -25.54 -11.00
CA GLU A 292 -0.43 -25.92 -10.44
C GLU A 292 0.69 -25.64 -11.44
N LYS A 293 0.94 -24.36 -11.71
CA LYS A 293 1.92 -23.89 -12.69
C LYS A 293 2.47 -22.53 -12.27
N GLY A 294 3.77 -22.33 -12.48
CA GLY A 294 4.39 -21.00 -12.37
C GLY A 294 3.76 -20.02 -13.34
N PHE A 295 3.42 -18.81 -12.90
CA PHE A 295 2.81 -17.80 -13.75
C PHE A 295 3.47 -16.44 -13.63
N TRP A 296 3.68 -15.81 -14.80
CA TRP A 296 4.13 -14.44 -14.90
C TRP A 296 3.66 -13.79 -16.21
N MET A 297 3.28 -12.52 -16.12
CA MET A 297 3.02 -11.70 -17.30
C MET A 297 3.47 -10.27 -17.04
N GLY A 298 4.17 -9.66 -17.99
CA GLY A 298 4.68 -8.29 -17.82
C GLY A 298 5.42 -7.75 -19.04
N ARG A 299 5.94 -6.53 -18.92
CA ARG A 299 6.77 -5.91 -19.97
C ARG A 299 8.21 -6.40 -19.92
N ASP A 300 8.92 -6.20 -21.02
CA ASP A 300 10.33 -6.53 -21.26
C ASP A 300 11.33 -5.63 -20.50
N SER A 301 11.00 -5.09 -19.34
CA SER A 301 11.84 -4.09 -18.65
C SER A 301 13.15 -4.61 -18.03
N SER A 302 13.51 -5.88 -18.24
CA SER A 302 14.80 -6.45 -17.81
C SER A 302 15.14 -7.70 -18.62
N LYS A 303 16.45 -8.01 -18.73
CA LYS A 303 16.90 -9.27 -19.36
C LYS A 303 16.43 -10.50 -18.61
N HIS A 304 16.29 -10.43 -17.28
CA HIS A 304 15.78 -11.52 -16.46
C HIS A 304 14.36 -11.93 -16.87
N ARG A 305 13.49 -10.96 -17.23
CA ARG A 305 12.14 -11.23 -17.73
C ARG A 305 12.14 -11.89 -19.11
N LEU A 306 13.08 -11.52 -19.97
CA LEU A 306 13.26 -12.17 -21.27
C LEU A 306 13.71 -13.63 -21.10
N ASN A 307 14.71 -13.87 -20.24
CA ASN A 307 15.17 -15.22 -19.89
C ASN A 307 14.04 -16.08 -19.31
N LEU A 308 13.18 -15.50 -18.45
CA LEU A 308 12.02 -16.21 -17.92
C LEU A 308 11.07 -16.68 -19.03
N VAL A 309 10.83 -15.86 -20.06
CA VAL A 309 9.99 -16.27 -21.19
C VAL A 309 10.67 -17.34 -22.04
N GLU A 310 12.00 -17.32 -22.21
CA GLU A 310 12.72 -18.43 -22.85
C GLU A 310 12.60 -19.72 -22.05
N LEU A 311 12.71 -19.64 -20.72
CA LEU A 311 12.57 -20.78 -19.81
C LEU A 311 11.16 -21.37 -19.89
N SER A 312 10.13 -20.52 -19.93
CA SER A 312 8.73 -20.95 -20.09
C SER A 312 8.45 -21.61 -21.43
N LYS A 313 9.07 -21.15 -22.53
CA LYS A 313 8.93 -21.80 -23.85
C LYS A 313 9.45 -23.24 -23.84
N LYS A 314 10.54 -23.50 -23.10
CA LYS A 314 11.15 -24.84 -22.99
C LYS A 314 10.43 -25.75 -21.98
N ASN A 315 9.79 -25.17 -20.97
CA ASN A 315 9.18 -25.89 -19.84
C ASN A 315 7.71 -25.47 -19.66
N SER A 316 6.95 -25.54 -20.75
CA SER A 316 5.59 -24.98 -20.83
C SER A 316 4.57 -25.72 -19.96
N ASP A 317 4.93 -26.91 -19.49
CA ASP A 317 4.21 -27.79 -18.55
C ASP A 317 4.34 -27.35 -17.09
N ILE A 318 5.44 -26.70 -16.70
CA ILE A 318 5.71 -26.22 -15.32
C ILE A 318 5.57 -24.69 -15.20
N LEU A 319 5.76 -23.95 -16.29
CA LEU A 319 5.84 -22.48 -16.27
C LEU A 319 5.10 -21.82 -17.46
N ASN A 320 4.24 -20.84 -17.16
CA ASN A 320 3.58 -19.95 -18.11
C ASN A 320 4.03 -18.50 -17.89
N ALA A 321 5.02 -18.05 -18.66
CA ALA A 321 5.52 -16.69 -18.64
C ALA A 321 5.39 -16.01 -20.01
N SER A 322 4.99 -14.74 -20.03
CA SER A 322 4.86 -14.00 -21.30
C SER A 322 5.12 -12.50 -21.21
N ILE A 323 5.72 -11.95 -22.28
CA ILE A 323 5.86 -10.51 -22.48
C ILE A 323 4.54 -9.95 -23.00
N THR A 324 4.07 -8.83 -22.43
CA THR A 324 2.86 -8.14 -22.91
C THR A 324 3.14 -7.15 -24.02
N ASN A 325 4.22 -6.39 -23.89
CA ASN A 325 4.66 -5.41 -24.87
C ASN A 325 6.17 -5.25 -24.83
N PHE A 326 6.77 -4.98 -25.99
CA PHE A 326 8.18 -4.68 -26.15
C PHE A 326 8.40 -3.17 -26.21
N PHE A 327 9.01 -2.63 -25.18
CA PHE A 327 9.36 -1.21 -25.08
C PHE A 327 10.86 -0.99 -24.90
N PHE A 328 11.50 -1.82 -24.07
CA PHE A 328 12.91 -1.67 -23.70
C PHE A 328 13.85 -2.44 -24.64
N TYR A 329 13.40 -3.54 -25.23
CA TYR A 329 14.15 -4.40 -26.15
C TYR A 329 13.34 -4.63 -27.45
N LYS A 330 12.99 -3.53 -28.13
CA LYS A 330 12.14 -3.56 -29.34
C LYS A 330 12.72 -4.43 -30.44
N GLU A 331 14.04 -4.46 -30.55
CA GLU A 331 14.82 -5.28 -31.48
C GLU A 331 14.67 -6.79 -31.24
N LEU A 332 14.31 -7.21 -30.03
CA LEU A 332 14.10 -8.63 -29.70
C LEU A 332 12.68 -9.10 -30.00
N LYS A 333 11.78 -8.23 -30.46
CA LYS A 333 10.39 -8.58 -30.75
C LYS A 333 10.26 -9.73 -31.76
N GLU A 334 11.12 -9.79 -32.77
CA GLU A 334 11.09 -10.87 -33.78
C GLU A 334 11.44 -12.24 -33.16
N LYS A 335 12.43 -12.28 -32.27
CA LYS A 335 12.85 -13.50 -31.56
C LYS A 335 11.76 -14.01 -30.61
N TYR A 336 11.09 -13.11 -29.89
CA TYR A 336 10.17 -13.49 -28.82
C TYR A 336 8.70 -13.56 -29.24
N GLY A 337 8.33 -12.92 -30.35
CA GLY A 337 6.96 -12.72 -30.81
C GLY A 337 6.39 -11.35 -30.40
N PRO A 338 5.21 -10.95 -30.92
CA PRO A 338 4.68 -9.58 -30.78
C PRO A 338 4.19 -9.18 -29.37
N GLY A 339 4.39 -10.01 -28.35
CA GLY A 339 3.80 -9.88 -27.03
C GLY A 339 2.36 -10.44 -26.97
N LYS A 340 1.88 -10.73 -25.75
CA LYS A 340 0.51 -11.21 -25.49
C LYS A 340 -0.37 -10.08 -24.95
N LYS A 341 -1.67 -10.14 -25.24
CA LYS A 341 -2.63 -9.19 -24.66
C LYS A 341 -2.56 -9.28 -23.12
N PRO A 342 -2.43 -8.14 -22.41
CA PRO A 342 -2.50 -8.13 -20.96
C PRO A 342 -3.81 -8.76 -20.48
N ILE A 343 -3.74 -9.60 -19.46
CA ILE A 343 -4.91 -10.07 -18.72
C ILE A 343 -5.10 -9.24 -17.45
N SER A 344 -6.31 -9.28 -16.88
CA SER A 344 -6.58 -8.65 -15.59
C SER A 344 -5.61 -9.20 -14.53
N PHE A 345 -5.07 -8.32 -13.68
CA PHE A 345 -4.19 -8.72 -12.58
C PHE A 345 -4.88 -9.72 -11.64
N PHE A 346 -6.20 -9.61 -11.45
CA PHE A 346 -6.97 -10.55 -10.62
C PHE A 346 -6.93 -11.99 -11.17
N LYS A 347 -6.77 -12.17 -12.50
CA LYS A 347 -6.64 -13.49 -13.13
C LYS A 347 -5.28 -14.13 -12.92
N PHE A 348 -4.30 -13.41 -12.36
CA PHE A 348 -3.03 -14.02 -11.99
C PHE A 348 -3.27 -15.06 -10.89
N PHE A 349 -4.17 -14.77 -9.94
CA PHE A 349 -4.52 -15.66 -8.84
C PHE A 349 -5.30 -16.92 -9.25
N ASP A 350 -5.52 -17.16 -10.55
CA ASP A 350 -5.95 -18.46 -11.04
C ASP A 350 -4.83 -19.51 -10.96
N TYR A 351 -3.58 -19.10 -10.71
CA TYR A 351 -2.39 -19.95 -10.60
C TYR A 351 -1.90 -20.02 -9.15
N LYS A 352 -1.40 -21.19 -8.71
CA LYS A 352 -0.85 -21.35 -7.36
C LYS A 352 0.46 -20.60 -7.15
N TYR A 353 1.27 -20.46 -8.20
CA TYR A 353 2.66 -20.01 -8.10
C TYR A 353 2.87 -18.76 -8.95
N LEU A 354 3.08 -17.61 -8.32
CA LEU A 354 3.27 -16.34 -9.01
C LEU A 354 4.71 -15.86 -8.88
N LEU A 355 5.27 -15.36 -9.97
CA LEU A 355 6.65 -14.89 -10.00
C LEU A 355 6.71 -13.37 -9.82
N ASN A 356 7.60 -12.91 -8.94
CA ASN A 356 7.94 -11.50 -8.79
C ASN A 356 9.38 -11.28 -9.30
N ILE A 357 9.48 -10.89 -10.58
CA ILE A 357 10.75 -10.65 -11.29
C ILE A 357 10.95 -9.16 -11.50
N ASP A 358 12.14 -8.68 -11.15
CA ASP A 358 12.52 -7.28 -11.26
C ASP A 358 12.39 -6.74 -12.68
N GLY A 359 12.08 -5.45 -12.75
CA GLY A 359 12.06 -4.69 -13.98
C GLY A 359 13.31 -3.84 -14.09
N THR A 360 13.11 -2.55 -14.34
CA THR A 360 14.16 -1.53 -14.22
C THR A 360 14.74 -1.54 -12.80
N VAL A 361 13.86 -1.60 -11.80
CA VAL A 361 14.16 -1.73 -10.36
C VAL A 361 13.23 -2.80 -9.74
N ALA A 362 13.05 -2.75 -8.41
CA ALA A 362 12.09 -3.59 -7.70
C ALA A 362 10.71 -3.59 -8.38
N ALA A 363 10.08 -4.77 -8.45
CA ALA A 363 8.80 -4.90 -9.12
C ALA A 363 7.63 -4.46 -8.21
N TYR A 364 7.10 -3.26 -8.46
CA TYR A 364 6.01 -2.64 -7.67
C TYR A 364 4.68 -3.43 -7.65
N ARG A 365 4.59 -4.57 -8.34
CA ARG A 365 3.45 -5.48 -8.23
C ARG A 365 3.51 -6.37 -6.99
N PHE A 366 4.67 -6.47 -6.34
CA PHE A 366 4.90 -7.37 -5.23
C PHE A 366 3.91 -7.20 -4.07
N PRO A 367 3.54 -6.00 -3.61
CA PRO A 367 2.53 -5.87 -2.55
C PRO A 367 1.18 -6.48 -2.94
N TYR A 368 0.73 -6.29 -4.19
CA TYR A 368 -0.53 -6.87 -4.67
C TYR A 368 -0.44 -8.38 -4.85
N LEU A 369 0.72 -8.90 -5.27
CA LEU A 369 0.95 -10.34 -5.32
C LEU A 369 0.87 -10.94 -3.91
N LEU A 370 1.54 -10.33 -2.93
CA LEU A 370 1.56 -10.79 -1.54
C LEU A 370 0.18 -10.81 -0.91
N VAL A 371 -0.64 -9.77 -1.08
CA VAL A 371 -1.97 -9.70 -0.46
C VAL A 371 -2.98 -10.68 -1.06
N GLY A 372 -2.67 -11.24 -2.23
CA GLY A 372 -3.44 -12.35 -2.80
C GLY A 372 -3.20 -13.67 -2.07
N ASP A 373 -3.73 -14.76 -2.60
CA ASP A 373 -3.73 -16.09 -1.94
C ASP A 373 -2.89 -17.14 -2.69
N SER A 374 -1.93 -16.69 -3.49
CA SER A 374 -1.03 -17.53 -4.27
C SER A 374 0.40 -17.46 -3.71
N LEU A 375 1.17 -18.54 -3.83
CA LEU A 375 2.55 -18.57 -3.38
C LEU A 375 3.42 -17.71 -4.29
N ILE A 376 4.21 -16.81 -3.69
CA ILE A 376 5.08 -15.92 -4.44
C ILE A 376 6.51 -16.45 -4.46
N PHE A 377 7.08 -16.53 -5.66
CA PHE A 377 8.49 -16.74 -5.90
C PHE A 377 9.12 -15.39 -6.20
N LYS A 378 9.95 -14.89 -5.28
CA LYS A 378 10.57 -13.57 -5.38
C LYS A 378 12.01 -13.73 -5.83
N GLN A 379 12.36 -13.08 -6.94
CA GLN A 379 13.73 -12.99 -7.39
C GLN A 379 14.60 -12.25 -6.35
N GLU A 380 15.79 -12.76 -6.10
CA GLU A 380 16.87 -12.05 -5.43
C GLU A 380 17.15 -10.75 -6.17
N SER A 381 17.08 -9.66 -5.44
CA SER A 381 17.14 -8.31 -5.98
C SER A 381 18.16 -7.49 -5.19
N GLU A 382 18.88 -6.63 -5.89
CA GLU A 382 19.64 -5.56 -5.26
C GLU A 382 18.76 -4.35 -4.91
N TYR A 383 17.54 -4.31 -5.42
CA TYR A 383 16.55 -3.26 -5.20
C TYR A 383 15.55 -3.66 -4.12
N TYR A 384 15.07 -2.68 -3.38
CA TYR A 384 14.09 -2.90 -2.34
C TYR A 384 13.05 -1.77 -2.26
N GLU A 385 11.82 -2.16 -1.91
CA GLU A 385 10.77 -1.22 -1.52
C GLU A 385 10.74 -1.08 0.01
N HIS A 386 9.98 -0.10 0.50
CA HIS A 386 9.87 0.28 1.92
C HIS A 386 9.56 -0.84 2.94
N PHE A 387 9.10 -1.99 2.49
CA PHE A 387 8.63 -3.10 3.34
C PHE A 387 9.48 -4.38 3.20
N TYR A 388 10.43 -4.42 2.25
CA TYR A 388 11.14 -5.66 1.90
C TYR A 388 11.98 -6.21 3.06
N SER A 389 12.55 -5.33 3.90
CA SER A 389 13.37 -5.70 5.06
C SER A 389 12.60 -6.49 6.12
N GLU A 390 11.28 -6.35 6.18
CA GLU A 390 10.42 -7.08 7.12
C GLU A 390 10.02 -8.48 6.58
N LEU A 391 10.28 -8.77 5.30
CA LEU A 391 9.91 -10.04 4.69
C LEU A 391 11.01 -11.09 4.79
N ILE A 392 10.74 -12.10 5.61
CA ILE A 392 11.60 -13.27 5.79
C ILE A 392 11.42 -14.28 4.62
N PRO A 393 12.50 -14.63 3.88
CA PRO A 393 12.47 -15.71 2.89
C PRO A 393 12.07 -17.05 3.51
N TRP A 394 11.39 -17.92 2.76
CA TRP A 394 10.81 -19.20 3.19
C TRP A 394 9.71 -19.11 4.25
N VAL A 395 9.45 -17.92 4.80
CA VAL A 395 8.30 -17.66 5.67
C VAL A 395 7.19 -16.99 4.88
N HIS A 396 7.49 -15.90 4.16
CA HIS A 396 6.50 -15.10 3.44
C HIS A 396 6.51 -15.33 1.92
N TYR A 397 7.61 -15.81 1.36
CA TYR A 397 7.79 -16.06 -0.07
C TYR A 397 8.92 -17.08 -0.29
N VAL A 398 9.01 -17.66 -1.49
CA VAL A 398 10.14 -18.51 -1.91
C VAL A 398 11.19 -17.64 -2.61
N PRO A 399 12.42 -17.50 -2.09
CA PRO A 399 13.48 -16.78 -2.77
C PRO A 399 13.98 -17.59 -3.99
N VAL A 400 14.23 -16.89 -5.10
CA VAL A 400 14.77 -17.46 -6.34
C VAL A 400 16.04 -16.72 -6.71
N LYS A 401 17.08 -17.42 -7.14
CA LYS A 401 18.34 -16.78 -7.54
C LYS A 401 18.11 -15.72 -8.59
N ARG A 402 18.97 -14.69 -8.58
CA ARG A 402 18.90 -13.58 -9.54
C ARG A 402 18.89 -14.04 -11.01
N HIS A 403 19.57 -15.13 -11.35
CA HIS A 403 19.63 -15.66 -12.72
C HIS A 403 18.50 -16.65 -13.07
N LEU A 404 17.64 -17.00 -12.11
CA LEU A 404 16.51 -17.93 -12.24
C LEU A 404 16.90 -19.40 -12.48
N ASP A 405 18.16 -19.76 -12.25
CA ASP A 405 18.69 -21.10 -12.51
C ASP A 405 18.05 -22.18 -11.63
N ASP A 406 17.55 -21.82 -10.45
CA ASP A 406 16.88 -22.71 -9.51
C ASP A 406 15.35 -22.63 -9.57
N LEU A 407 14.78 -21.81 -10.47
CA LEU A 407 13.35 -21.52 -10.47
C LEU A 407 12.48 -22.77 -10.71
N LEU A 408 12.85 -23.61 -11.69
CA LEU A 408 12.04 -24.79 -12.04
C LEU A 408 12.04 -25.82 -10.91
N ASP A 409 13.23 -26.12 -10.38
CA ASP A 409 13.39 -27.04 -9.24
C ASP A 409 12.55 -26.57 -8.03
N LEU A 410 12.56 -25.27 -7.75
CA LEU A 410 11.77 -24.71 -6.64
C LEU A 410 10.26 -24.79 -6.89
N ILE A 411 9.80 -24.60 -8.13
CA ILE A 411 8.38 -24.79 -8.47
C ILE A 411 8.00 -26.26 -8.27
N ASP A 412 8.80 -27.21 -8.75
CA ASP A 412 8.54 -28.64 -8.61
C ASP A 412 8.52 -29.08 -7.14
N ILE A 413 9.44 -28.57 -6.32
CA ILE A 413 9.46 -28.82 -4.88
C ILE A 413 8.16 -28.31 -4.23
N MET A 414 7.71 -27.09 -4.56
CA MET A 414 6.48 -26.52 -4.01
C MET A 414 5.20 -27.16 -4.59
N MET A 415 5.26 -27.80 -5.75
CA MET A 415 4.21 -28.66 -6.29
C MET A 415 4.12 -29.98 -5.52
N SER A 416 5.26 -30.56 -5.15
CA SER A 416 5.32 -31.80 -4.37
C SER A 416 4.91 -31.62 -2.89
N ASP A 417 5.05 -30.42 -2.33
CA ASP A 417 4.65 -30.07 -0.96
C ASP A 417 3.65 -28.90 -0.93
N ASP A 418 2.43 -29.18 -1.39
CA ASP A 418 1.33 -28.20 -1.45
C ASP A 418 1.00 -27.59 -0.08
N LYS A 419 1.20 -28.35 1.01
CA LYS A 419 0.94 -27.87 2.38
C LYS A 419 1.93 -26.78 2.76
N THR A 420 3.22 -26.98 2.51
CA THR A 420 4.24 -25.96 2.75
C THR A 420 4.02 -24.76 1.83
N ALA A 421 3.73 -25.00 0.54
CA ALA A 421 3.44 -23.93 -0.41
C ALA A 421 2.28 -23.04 0.04
N ARG A 422 1.17 -23.64 0.49
CA ARG A 422 0.01 -22.93 1.02
C ARG A 422 0.34 -22.17 2.30
N LYS A 423 1.13 -22.76 3.20
CA LYS A 423 1.54 -22.10 4.45
C LYS A 423 2.35 -20.83 4.17
N ILE A 424 3.33 -20.89 3.27
CA ILE A 424 4.15 -19.73 2.91
C ILE A 424 3.28 -18.64 2.25
N SER A 425 2.39 -19.03 1.33
CA SER A 425 1.40 -18.13 0.71
C SER A 425 0.58 -17.37 1.76
N LEU A 426 -0.02 -18.09 2.72
CA LEU A 426 -0.85 -17.50 3.77
C LEU A 426 -0.06 -16.56 4.70
N ASN A 427 1.20 -16.87 4.99
CA ASN A 427 2.06 -15.99 5.79
C ASN A 427 2.35 -14.67 5.06
N GLY A 428 2.72 -14.72 3.78
CA GLY A 428 2.95 -13.51 2.97
C GLY A 428 1.68 -12.66 2.84
N GLN A 429 0.54 -13.31 2.64
CA GLN A 429 -0.78 -12.68 2.64
C GLN A 429 -1.10 -11.99 3.96
N LYS A 430 -0.85 -12.67 5.08
CA LYS A 430 -1.06 -12.11 6.41
C LYS A 430 -0.24 -10.84 6.61
N TYR A 431 1.06 -10.88 6.31
CA TYR A 431 1.94 -9.71 6.38
C TYR A 431 1.37 -8.53 5.57
N ALA A 432 0.99 -8.75 4.31
CA ALA A 432 0.48 -7.68 3.45
C ALA A 432 -0.85 -7.10 3.96
N ARG A 433 -1.76 -7.93 4.48
CA ARG A 433 -3.02 -7.48 5.08
C ARG A 433 -2.79 -6.63 6.33
N GLU A 434 -1.81 -6.98 7.15
CA GLU A 434 -1.52 -6.33 8.42
C GLU A 434 -0.70 -5.05 8.26
N HIS A 435 0.16 -4.97 7.24
CA HIS A 435 1.17 -3.92 7.14
C HIS A 435 1.11 -3.07 5.87
N LEU A 436 0.41 -3.52 4.82
CA LEU A 436 0.34 -2.83 3.53
C LEU A 436 -1.08 -2.38 3.15
N ALA A 437 -2.03 -2.46 4.09
CA ALA A 437 -3.37 -1.91 3.90
C ALA A 437 -3.34 -0.38 3.70
N PRO A 438 -4.33 0.24 3.01
CA PRO A 438 -4.29 1.66 2.66
C PRO A 438 -3.95 2.65 3.79
N HIS A 439 -4.46 2.43 5.01
CA HIS A 439 -4.16 3.30 6.16
C HIS A 439 -2.70 3.18 6.61
N ASN A 440 -2.09 1.99 6.50
CA ASN A 440 -0.68 1.78 6.82
C ASN A 440 0.25 2.46 5.83
N ILE A 441 -0.13 2.56 4.55
CA ILE A 441 0.64 3.31 3.54
C ILE A 441 0.68 4.79 3.92
N LEU A 442 -0.47 5.38 4.25
CA LEU A 442 -0.54 6.77 4.74
C LEU A 442 0.20 6.94 6.07
N GLY A 443 0.06 5.99 6.99
CA GLY A 443 0.76 5.97 8.27
C GLY A 443 2.28 5.93 8.14
N TYR A 444 2.81 5.17 7.17
CA TYR A 444 4.26 5.16 6.88
C TYR A 444 4.74 6.57 6.51
N TYR A 445 4.04 7.27 5.62
CA TYR A 445 4.41 8.64 5.25
C TYR A 445 4.35 9.62 6.41
N LEU A 446 3.29 9.55 7.21
CA LEU A 446 3.14 10.41 8.38
C LEU A 446 4.26 10.18 9.39
N LEU A 447 4.58 8.93 9.68
CA LEU A 447 5.68 8.57 10.58
C LEU A 447 7.04 9.00 10.00
N LEU A 448 7.25 8.78 8.70
CA LEU A 448 8.46 9.18 7.99
C LEU A 448 8.66 10.70 8.08
N PHE A 449 7.63 11.50 7.75
CA PHE A 449 7.71 12.95 7.82
C PHE A 449 7.88 13.46 9.25
N GLN A 450 7.18 12.89 10.22
CA GLN A 450 7.32 13.24 11.63
C GLN A 450 8.72 12.93 12.18
N ASN A 451 9.33 11.83 11.76
CA ASN A 451 10.68 11.47 12.19
C ASN A 451 11.75 12.27 11.44
N TYR A 452 11.58 12.47 10.13
CA TYR A 452 12.50 13.25 9.32
C TYR A 452 12.56 14.72 9.74
N SER A 453 11.43 15.33 10.14
CA SER A 453 11.40 16.73 10.57
C SER A 453 12.30 17.02 11.77
N LYS A 454 12.53 16.03 12.64
CA LYS A 454 13.43 16.14 13.80
C LYS A 454 14.90 16.35 13.41
N PHE A 455 15.28 15.98 12.19
CA PHE A 455 16.64 16.16 11.67
C PHE A 455 16.82 17.51 10.96
N LEU A 456 15.75 18.27 10.72
CA LEU A 456 15.81 19.55 10.00
C LEU A 456 16.20 20.69 10.95
N THR A 457 17.22 21.47 10.59
CA THR A 457 17.64 22.62 11.41
C THR A 457 16.81 23.88 11.15
N SER A 458 16.31 24.04 9.92
CA SER A 458 15.49 25.17 9.50
C SER A 458 14.76 24.81 8.21
N VAL A 459 13.53 25.29 8.07
CA VAL A 459 12.69 25.11 6.88
C VAL A 459 12.34 26.48 6.32
N GLU A 460 12.71 26.72 5.06
CA GLU A 460 12.51 28.00 4.38
C GLU A 460 11.87 27.81 3.00
N VAL A 461 10.77 28.52 2.73
CA VAL A 461 10.19 28.57 1.39
C VAL A 461 11.16 29.33 0.48
N ARG A 462 11.63 28.66 -0.57
CA ARG A 462 12.63 29.22 -1.50
C ARG A 462 11.95 30.03 -2.61
N PRO A 463 12.65 31.01 -3.22
CA PRO A 463 12.11 31.75 -4.37
C PRO A 463 11.75 30.84 -5.55
N ASN A 464 10.71 31.21 -6.30
CA ASN A 464 10.24 30.51 -7.50
C ASN A 464 9.77 29.06 -7.24
N MET A 465 9.17 28.80 -6.06
CA MET A 465 8.41 27.58 -5.82
C MET A 465 6.94 27.81 -6.15
N ASP A 466 6.31 26.83 -6.78
CA ASP A 466 4.88 26.83 -7.03
C ASP A 466 4.14 26.44 -5.74
N ALA A 467 3.04 27.12 -5.43
CA ALA A 467 2.12 26.64 -4.41
C ALA A 467 1.40 25.39 -4.93
N VAL A 468 1.42 24.30 -4.15
CA VAL A 468 0.66 23.08 -4.43
C VAL A 468 -0.69 23.23 -3.77
N ILE A 469 -1.70 23.57 -4.57
CA ILE A 469 -3.07 23.81 -4.12
C ILE A 469 -4.01 22.73 -4.67
N SER A 470 -5.01 22.36 -3.88
CA SER A 470 -6.18 21.64 -4.39
C SER A 470 -6.89 22.57 -5.37
N THR A 471 -7.09 22.15 -6.63
CA THR A 471 -7.75 22.98 -7.64
C THR A 471 -9.18 23.36 -7.18
N PRO A 472 -9.50 24.66 -7.00
CA PRO A 472 -10.80 25.12 -6.47
C PRO A 472 -12.01 24.88 -7.39
N ASN A 473 -11.80 24.35 -8.59
CA ASN A 473 -12.82 24.20 -9.63
C ASN A 473 -12.83 22.77 -10.22
N SER A 474 -12.57 21.76 -9.39
CA SER A 474 -12.94 20.40 -9.80
C SER A 474 -14.46 20.29 -9.76
N PRO A 475 -15.14 19.83 -10.83
CA PRO A 475 -16.60 19.68 -10.85
C PRO A 475 -17.17 18.74 -9.76
N ASN A 476 -16.29 18.07 -9.00
CA ASN A 476 -16.62 17.19 -7.88
C ASN A 476 -16.31 17.79 -6.50
N GLN A 477 -15.97 19.09 -6.38
CA GLN A 477 -15.61 19.66 -5.08
C GLN A 477 -16.86 19.79 -4.19
N ILE A 478 -16.88 19.00 -3.12
CA ILE A 478 -17.95 19.00 -2.12
C ILE A 478 -17.82 20.29 -1.30
N PRO A 479 -18.88 21.11 -1.16
CA PRO A 479 -18.85 22.28 -0.30
C PRO A 479 -18.72 21.83 1.17
N CYS A 480 -17.52 21.97 1.73
CA CYS A 480 -17.22 21.58 3.10
C CYS A 480 -17.51 22.74 4.05
N GLN A 481 -18.63 22.66 4.78
CA GLN A 481 -18.94 23.58 5.88
C GLN A 481 -18.34 22.99 7.17
N CYS A 482 -17.12 23.41 7.51
CA CYS A 482 -16.45 22.94 8.72
C CYS A 482 -17.15 23.52 9.96
N GLU A 483 -17.50 22.66 10.90
CA GLU A 483 -18.07 23.08 12.18
C GLU A 483 -16.94 23.16 13.21
N PRO A 484 -16.99 24.09 14.17
CA PRO A 484 -16.01 24.15 15.24
C PRO A 484 -15.99 22.81 16.00
N GLU A 485 -14.81 22.31 16.35
CA GLU A 485 -14.68 21.04 17.07
C GLU A 485 -15.48 21.08 18.39
N PRO A 486 -16.34 20.08 18.66
CA PRO A 486 -17.01 20.00 19.95
C PRO A 486 -16.00 19.70 21.06
N GLU A 487 -16.16 20.34 22.23
CA GLU A 487 -15.36 20.03 23.42
C GLU A 487 -15.44 18.53 23.76
N PRO A 488 -14.34 17.91 24.24
CA PRO A 488 -14.27 16.46 24.46
C PRO A 488 -15.21 16.04 25.58
N SER A 489 -16.44 15.63 25.21
CA SER A 489 -17.35 14.93 26.11
C SER A 489 -17.05 13.43 26.10
N MET A 490 -17.06 12.83 27.29
CA MET A 490 -16.61 11.47 27.57
C MET A 490 -17.13 10.41 26.57
N LYS A 491 -16.20 9.64 26.01
CA LYS A 491 -16.43 8.45 25.18
C LYS A 491 -17.45 7.52 25.84
N ASN A 492 -18.68 7.51 25.36
CA ASN A 492 -19.65 6.45 25.63
C ASN A 492 -19.93 5.71 24.32
N ILE A 493 -19.06 4.76 23.98
CA ILE A 493 -19.35 3.77 22.96
C ILE A 493 -20.32 2.79 23.62
N LYS A 494 -21.62 2.92 23.33
CA LYS A 494 -22.60 1.86 23.64
C LYS A 494 -22.60 0.88 22.49
N THR A 495 -21.96 -0.27 22.70
CA THR A 495 -22.08 -1.42 21.81
C THR A 495 -23.11 -2.37 22.41
N GLU A 496 -24.27 -2.53 21.76
CA GLU A 496 -25.22 -3.58 22.11
C GLU A 496 -24.93 -4.80 21.24
N LEU A 497 -24.71 -5.96 21.90
CA LEU A 497 -24.36 -7.27 21.34
C LEU A 497 -25.58 -8.09 20.92
#